data_AF-A0A2R6Q329-F1
#
_entry.id   AF-A0A2R6Q329-F1
#
_cell.length_a   1.000
_cell.length_b   1.000
_cell.length_c   1.000
_cell.angle_alpha   90.00
_cell.angle_beta   90.00
_cell.angle_gamma   90.00
#
_symmetry.space_group_name_H-M   'P 1'
#
loop_
_entity.id
_entity.type
_entity.pdbx_description
1 polymer ?
#
loop_
_entity_poly.entity_id
_entity_poly.type
_entity_poly.pdbx_seq_one_letter_code
_entity_poly.pdbx_strand_id
1 'polypeptide(L)'
;MESKSHLPLPGSRQSNLKMSFKMGSRSLLTTCSKEEFSKAFATFTNAEQEALHRLFIQVITSLHEDIEVEFESVCLETQAGTILDTVEQIVEEQKLDPLHSDKTDVGDAWRNLSTVKKNEIQHLMGILQMAEEQKRVMRARVDQLKKEMQDVSGAADVSEKILNGSSICLQCFVDEDKLQ
;
A
#
# COMPACT_ATOMS: atom_id res chain seq x y z
N MET A 1 -34.55 30.68 -17.96
CA MET A 1 -33.10 30.84 -18.13
C MET A 1 -32.62 29.53 -18.74
N GLU A 2 -32.47 29.51 -20.06
CA GLU A 2 -32.10 28.30 -20.81
C GLU A 2 -30.70 27.86 -20.39
N SER A 3 -30.60 26.64 -19.88
CA SER A 3 -29.33 25.97 -19.65
C SER A 3 -28.70 25.72 -21.01
N LYS A 4 -27.72 26.56 -21.40
CA LYS A 4 -26.85 26.28 -22.53
C LYS A 4 -26.19 24.94 -22.25
N SER A 5 -26.62 23.90 -22.96
CA SER A 5 -25.93 22.63 -23.07
C SER A 5 -24.53 22.92 -23.62
N HIS A 6 -23.56 23.06 -22.72
CA HIS A 6 -22.15 22.96 -23.08
C HIS A 6 -21.95 21.55 -23.61
N LEU A 7 -21.99 21.41 -24.94
CA LEU A 7 -21.44 20.24 -25.59
C LEU A 7 -19.95 20.20 -25.17
N PRO A 8 -19.48 19.11 -24.53
CA PRO A 8 -18.07 18.97 -24.22
C PRO A 8 -17.26 19.14 -25.49
N LEU A 9 -16.16 19.91 -25.44
CA LEU A 9 -15.22 19.91 -26.55
C LEU A 9 -14.69 18.48 -26.72
N PRO A 10 -14.57 17.98 -27.97
CA PRO A 10 -13.94 16.70 -28.27
C PRO A 10 -12.62 16.54 -27.51
N GLY A 11 -12.49 15.43 -26.80
CA GLY A 11 -11.25 15.06 -26.12
C GLY A 11 -10.09 14.88 -27.11
N SER A 12 -8.86 15.00 -26.62
CA SER A 12 -7.67 14.70 -27.42
C SER A 12 -7.68 13.24 -27.92
N ARG A 13 -8.28 12.32 -27.17
CA ARG A 13 -8.39 10.90 -27.56
C ARG A 13 -9.28 10.70 -28.78
N GLN A 14 -10.45 11.35 -28.83
CA GLN A 14 -11.35 11.25 -29.98
C GLN A 14 -10.69 11.84 -31.23
N SER A 15 -10.10 13.03 -31.12
CA SER A 15 -9.43 13.69 -32.25
C SER A 15 -8.23 12.88 -32.75
N ASN A 16 -7.45 12.27 -31.86
CA ASN A 16 -6.37 11.35 -32.22
C ASN A 16 -6.89 10.12 -32.98
N LEU A 17 -7.98 9.50 -32.53
CA LEU A 17 -8.58 8.35 -33.24
C LEU A 17 -8.95 8.73 -34.68
N LYS A 18 -9.66 9.85 -34.87
CA LYS A 18 -10.04 10.35 -36.21
C LYS A 18 -8.83 10.64 -37.08
N MET A 19 -7.81 11.28 -36.50
CA MET A 19 -6.58 11.61 -37.21
C MET A 19 -5.80 10.36 -37.63
N SER A 20 -5.62 9.40 -36.72
CA SER A 20 -4.95 8.13 -37.00
C SER A 20 -5.67 7.34 -38.10
N PHE A 21 -7.00 7.30 -38.06
CA PHE A 21 -7.79 6.67 -39.11
C PHE A 21 -7.56 7.33 -40.47
N LYS A 22 -7.68 8.66 -40.56
CA LYS A 22 -7.43 9.42 -41.80
C LYS A 22 -6.04 9.19 -42.38
N MET A 23 -5.02 9.17 -41.52
CA MET A 23 -3.66 8.91 -41.95
C MET A 23 -3.48 7.48 -42.45
N GLY A 24 -4.08 6.50 -41.76
CA GLY A 24 -4.05 5.10 -42.15
C GLY A 24 -4.77 4.82 -43.47
N SER A 25 -5.99 5.32 -43.63
CA SER A 25 -6.78 5.15 -44.86
C SER A 25 -6.08 5.79 -46.06
N ARG A 26 -5.56 7.02 -45.91
CA ARG A 26 -4.75 7.68 -46.94
C ARG A 26 -3.52 6.89 -47.30
N SER A 27 -2.77 6.44 -46.30
CA SER A 27 -1.57 5.65 -46.56
C SER A 27 -1.88 4.37 -47.32
N LEU A 28 -2.99 3.70 -47.06
CA LEU A 28 -3.39 2.47 -47.74
C LEU A 28 -3.83 2.71 -49.19
N LEU A 29 -4.67 3.73 -49.39
CA LEU A 29 -5.35 3.98 -50.66
C LEU A 29 -4.48 4.76 -51.66
N THR A 30 -3.45 5.47 -51.20
CA THR A 30 -2.53 6.23 -52.08
C THR A 30 -1.16 5.57 -52.26
N THR A 31 -1.06 4.24 -52.10
CA THR A 31 0.22 3.51 -52.24
C THR A 31 0.68 3.31 -53.68
N CYS A 32 -0.25 3.23 -54.64
CA CYS A 32 0.07 2.85 -56.01
C CYS A 32 0.62 4.04 -56.80
N SER A 33 1.88 3.96 -57.23
CA SER A 33 2.46 4.91 -58.17
C SER A 33 1.97 4.67 -59.60
N LYS A 34 2.06 5.71 -60.43
CA LYS A 34 1.73 5.61 -61.85
C LYS A 34 2.63 4.60 -62.58
N GLU A 35 3.89 4.52 -62.20
CA GLU A 35 4.85 3.58 -62.77
C GLU A 35 4.49 2.13 -62.44
N GLU A 36 4.10 1.84 -61.20
CA GLU A 36 3.62 0.50 -60.80
C GLU A 36 2.33 0.14 -61.50
N PHE A 37 1.43 1.11 -61.65
CA PHE A 37 0.19 0.96 -62.40
C PHE A 37 0.45 0.59 -63.87
N SER A 38 1.29 1.36 -64.57
CA SER A 38 1.66 1.07 -65.96
C SER A 38 2.34 -0.28 -66.12
N LYS A 39 3.16 -0.72 -65.15
CA LYS A 39 3.77 -2.06 -65.14
C LYS A 39 2.72 -3.16 -65.00
N ALA A 40 1.71 -2.97 -64.15
CA ALA A 40 0.62 -3.93 -63.98
C ALA A 40 -0.23 -4.10 -65.24
N PHE A 41 -0.34 -3.04 -66.06
CA PHE A 41 -1.08 -3.02 -67.33
C PHE A 41 -0.17 -2.91 -68.56
N ALA A 42 0.99 -3.57 -68.54
CA ALA A 42 2.00 -3.47 -69.61
C ALA A 42 1.53 -3.94 -70.99
N THR A 43 0.45 -4.73 -71.07
CA THR A 43 -0.15 -5.19 -72.34
C THR A 43 -0.99 -4.12 -73.03
N PHE A 44 -1.39 -3.07 -72.30
CA PHE A 44 -2.19 -1.97 -72.83
C PHE A 44 -1.30 -0.91 -73.47
N THR A 45 -1.85 -0.18 -74.44
CA THR A 45 -1.20 0.99 -75.00
C THR A 45 -1.12 2.12 -73.97
N ASN A 46 -0.20 3.07 -74.18
CA ASN A 46 -0.08 4.23 -73.28
C ASN A 46 -1.41 5.00 -73.12
N ALA A 47 -2.20 5.14 -74.20
CA ALA A 47 -3.48 5.85 -74.14
C ALA A 47 -4.50 5.11 -73.26
N GLU A 48 -4.56 3.79 -73.34
CA GLU A 48 -5.43 2.97 -72.51
C GLU A 48 -4.97 2.97 -71.04
N GLN A 49 -3.66 2.90 -70.79
CA GLN A 49 -3.10 3.01 -69.44
C GLN A 49 -3.45 4.36 -68.79
N GLU A 50 -3.35 5.47 -69.52
CA GLU A 50 -3.76 6.78 -69.00
C GLU A 50 -5.26 6.85 -68.69
N ALA A 51 -6.10 6.30 -69.56
CA ALA A 51 -7.55 6.25 -69.33
C ALA A 51 -7.89 5.40 -68.10
N LEU A 52 -7.26 4.22 -67.96
CA LEU A 52 -7.47 3.33 -66.82
C LEU A 52 -6.93 3.93 -65.52
N HIS A 53 -5.79 4.62 -65.55
CA HIS A 53 -5.24 5.31 -64.39
C HIS A 53 -6.14 6.45 -63.91
N ARG A 54 -6.79 7.18 -64.83
CA ARG A 54 -7.80 8.19 -64.46
C ARG A 54 -9.01 7.55 -63.78
N LEU A 55 -9.49 6.42 -64.29
CA LEU A 55 -10.58 5.66 -63.65
C LEU A 55 -10.16 5.15 -62.27
N PHE A 56 -8.94 4.62 -62.14
CA PHE A 56 -8.38 4.19 -60.87
C PHE A 56 -8.38 5.32 -59.84
N ILE A 57 -7.90 6.51 -60.19
CA ILE A 57 -7.94 7.68 -59.30
C ILE A 57 -9.38 8.00 -58.88
N GLN A 58 -10.34 7.99 -59.81
CA GLN A 58 -11.74 8.25 -59.49
C GLN A 58 -12.32 7.24 -58.49
N VAL A 59 -12.01 5.94 -58.69
CA VAL A 59 -12.43 4.87 -57.78
C VAL A 59 -11.80 5.05 -56.41
N ILE A 60 -10.50 5.32 -56.34
CA ILE A 60 -9.78 5.52 -55.08
C ILE A 60 -10.31 6.75 -54.33
N THR A 61 -10.57 7.86 -55.01
CA THR A 61 -11.14 9.06 -54.38
C THR A 61 -12.54 8.80 -53.85
N SER A 62 -13.41 8.13 -54.62
CA SER A 62 -14.78 7.83 -54.17
C SER A 62 -14.76 6.88 -52.98
N LEU A 63 -13.93 5.83 -53.05
CA LEU A 63 -13.73 4.88 -51.95
C LEU A 63 -13.21 5.56 -50.69
N HIS A 64 -12.33 6.54 -50.85
CA HIS A 64 -11.81 7.36 -49.75
C HIS A 64 -12.92 8.09 -49.00
N GLU A 65 -13.82 8.75 -49.74
CA GLU A 65 -14.94 9.49 -49.18
C GLU A 65 -15.93 8.54 -48.50
N ASP A 66 -16.28 7.43 -49.16
CA ASP A 66 -17.22 6.43 -48.63
C ASP A 66 -16.71 5.82 -47.31
N ILE A 67 -15.42 5.47 -47.24
CA ILE A 67 -14.80 4.91 -46.03
C ILE A 67 -14.80 5.92 -44.89
N GLU A 68 -14.53 7.21 -45.16
CA GLU A 68 -14.58 8.25 -44.13
C GLU A 68 -16.00 8.45 -43.58
N VAL A 69 -17.01 8.40 -44.46
CA VAL A 69 -18.43 8.49 -44.07
C VAL A 69 -18.83 7.28 -43.23
N GLU A 70 -18.49 6.07 -43.65
CA GLU A 70 -18.82 4.83 -42.94
C GLU A 70 -18.14 4.80 -41.56
N PHE A 71 -16.87 5.21 -41.49
CA PHE A 71 -16.14 5.31 -40.22
C PHE A 71 -16.82 6.28 -39.24
N GLU A 72 -17.26 7.44 -39.71
CA GLU A 72 -17.98 8.39 -38.85
C GLU A 72 -19.32 7.79 -38.39
N SER A 73 -20.05 7.10 -39.28
CA SER A 73 -21.29 6.39 -38.95
C SER A 73 -21.07 5.36 -37.82
N VAL A 74 -20.05 4.50 -37.96
CA VAL A 74 -19.67 3.52 -36.92
C VAL A 74 -19.28 4.20 -35.62
N CYS A 75 -18.52 5.30 -35.67
CA CYS A 75 -18.13 6.06 -34.48
C CYS A 75 -19.35 6.63 -33.74
N LEU A 76 -20.36 7.10 -34.47
CA LEU A 76 -21.61 7.59 -33.91
C LEU A 76 -22.46 6.46 -33.33
N GLU A 77 -22.64 5.37 -34.07
CA GLU A 77 -23.43 4.20 -33.66
C GLU A 77 -22.87 3.58 -32.37
N THR A 78 -21.55 3.42 -32.30
CA THR A 78 -20.86 2.82 -31.16
C THR A 78 -20.62 3.79 -30.01
N GLN A 79 -20.97 5.08 -30.18
CA GLN A 79 -20.67 6.16 -29.23
C GLN A 79 -19.18 6.25 -28.87
N ALA A 80 -18.29 5.85 -29.79
CA ALA A 80 -16.85 5.79 -29.54
C ALA A 80 -16.28 7.14 -29.08
N GLY A 81 -16.77 8.25 -29.65
CA GLY A 81 -16.36 9.60 -29.23
C GLY A 81 -16.69 9.87 -27.76
N THR A 82 -17.94 9.66 -27.35
CA THR A 82 -18.40 9.87 -25.98
C THR A 82 -17.65 8.99 -24.97
N ILE A 83 -17.39 7.72 -25.33
CA ILE A 83 -16.62 6.81 -24.48
C ILE A 83 -15.19 7.31 -24.31
N LEU A 84 -14.54 7.75 -25.40
CA LEU A 84 -13.18 8.28 -25.35
C LEU A 84 -13.09 9.58 -24.53
N ASP A 85 -14.08 10.47 -24.64
CA ASP A 85 -14.17 11.68 -23.82
C ASP A 85 -14.33 11.33 -22.34
N THR A 86 -15.16 10.34 -22.02
CA THR A 86 -15.35 9.85 -20.65
C THR A 86 -14.06 9.25 -20.08
N VAL A 87 -13.35 8.44 -20.87
CA VAL A 87 -12.04 7.88 -20.48
C VAL A 87 -11.03 8.98 -20.23
N GLU A 88 -10.99 10.02 -21.08
CA GLU A 88 -10.11 11.16 -20.89
C GLU A 88 -10.42 11.89 -19.59
N GLN A 89 -11.70 12.16 -19.31
CA GLN A 89 -12.13 12.75 -18.04
C GLN A 89 -11.69 11.90 -16.83
N ILE A 90 -11.94 10.59 -16.83
CA ILE A 90 -11.56 9.69 -15.73
C ILE A 90 -10.04 9.71 -15.52
N VAL A 91 -9.26 9.71 -16.59
CA VAL A 91 -7.78 9.76 -16.50
C VAL A 91 -7.31 11.07 -15.90
N GLU A 92 -7.91 12.21 -16.28
CA GLU A 92 -7.56 13.49 -15.68
C GLU A 92 -8.01 13.59 -14.20
N GLU A 93 -9.19 13.07 -13.86
CA GLU A 93 -9.64 12.97 -12.47
C GLU A 93 -8.70 12.11 -11.61
N GLN A 94 -8.26 10.96 -12.12
CA GLN A 94 -7.30 10.08 -11.42
C GLN A 94 -5.92 10.71 -11.23
N LYS A 95 -5.45 11.54 -12.17
CA LYS A 95 -4.18 12.28 -12.00
C LYS A 95 -4.26 13.31 -10.88
N LEU A 96 -5.45 13.87 -10.64
CA LEU A 96 -5.69 14.87 -9.61
C LEU A 96 -5.98 14.25 -8.24
N ASP A 97 -6.34 12.96 -8.17
CA ASP A 97 -6.58 12.25 -6.93
C ASP A 97 -5.26 11.95 -6.19
N PRO A 98 -4.98 12.61 -5.05
CA PRO A 98 -3.75 12.38 -4.29
C PRO A 98 -3.67 10.96 -3.71
N LEU A 99 -4.82 10.27 -3.57
CA LEU A 99 -4.90 8.90 -3.07
C LEU A 99 -4.63 7.85 -4.16
N HIS A 100 -4.67 8.25 -5.44
CA HIS A 100 -4.37 7.40 -6.59
C HIS A 100 -2.86 7.32 -6.90
N SER A 101 -2.03 7.99 -6.11
CA SER A 101 -0.57 7.83 -6.12
C SER A 101 -0.18 6.37 -5.87
N ASP A 102 0.72 5.86 -6.71
CA ASP A 102 1.21 4.48 -6.68
C ASP A 102 1.99 4.20 -5.39
N LYS A 103 1.23 3.88 -4.32
CA LYS A 103 1.54 3.10 -3.09
C LYS A 103 2.92 3.21 -2.41
N THR A 104 3.76 4.17 -2.76
CA THR A 104 5.16 4.16 -2.31
C THR A 104 5.29 4.73 -0.89
N ASP A 105 4.48 5.74 -0.53
CA ASP A 105 4.59 6.39 0.79
C ASP A 105 3.93 5.60 1.94
N VAL A 106 2.75 5.01 1.69
CA VAL A 106 2.01 4.28 2.73
C VAL A 106 2.76 3.01 3.19
N GLY A 107 3.44 2.33 2.26
CA GLY A 107 4.21 1.12 2.58
C GLY A 107 5.42 1.41 3.48
N ASP A 108 6.12 2.51 3.22
CA ASP A 108 7.28 2.92 4.01
C ASP A 108 6.87 3.46 5.39
N ALA A 109 5.80 4.27 5.45
CA ALA A 109 5.23 4.72 6.71
C ALA A 109 4.81 3.52 7.61
N TRP A 110 4.18 2.50 7.02
CA TRP A 110 3.80 1.29 7.74
C TRP A 110 4.99 0.48 8.25
N ARG A 111 6.03 0.29 7.42
CA ARG A 111 7.28 -0.39 7.82
C ARG A 111 7.99 0.33 8.96
N ASN A 112 8.08 1.66 8.88
CA ASN A 112 8.71 2.47 9.91
C ASN A 112 7.92 2.39 11.23
N LEU A 113 6.60 2.56 11.19
CA LEU A 113 5.75 2.44 12.37
C LEU A 113 5.84 1.04 13.00
N SER A 114 5.83 -0.01 12.19
CA SER A 114 5.98 -1.39 12.66
C SER A 114 7.32 -1.63 13.35
N THR A 115 8.40 -1.04 12.82
CA THR A 115 9.74 -1.17 13.39
C THR A 115 9.84 -0.46 14.74
N VAL A 116 9.32 0.78 14.81
CA VAL A 116 9.27 1.55 16.07
C VAL A 116 8.48 0.79 17.14
N LYS A 117 7.29 0.27 16.81
CA LYS A 117 6.50 -0.50 17.78
C LYS A 117 7.19 -1.77 18.24
N LYS A 118 7.89 -2.48 17.35
CA LYS A 118 8.64 -3.69 17.72
C LYS A 118 9.77 -3.37 18.70
N ASN A 119 10.50 -2.29 18.46
CA ASN A 119 11.58 -1.85 19.34
C ASN A 119 11.05 -1.44 20.72
N GLU A 120 9.92 -0.73 20.75
CA GLU A 120 9.27 -0.33 22.01
C GLU A 120 8.81 -1.55 22.83
N ILE A 121 8.20 -2.55 22.19
CA ILE A 121 7.81 -3.79 22.86
C ILE A 121 9.04 -4.50 23.46
N GLN A 122 10.14 -4.57 22.72
CA GLN A 122 11.38 -5.18 23.21
C GLN A 122 11.96 -4.41 24.41
N HIS A 123 11.93 -3.08 24.36
CA HIS A 123 12.40 -2.23 25.44
C HIS A 123 11.57 -2.43 26.72
N LEU A 124 10.24 -2.36 26.61
CA LEU A 124 9.32 -2.57 27.73
C LEU A 124 9.45 -3.97 28.33
N MET A 125 9.62 -4.98 27.49
CA MET A 125 9.86 -6.37 27.95
C MET A 125 11.16 -6.48 28.76
N GLY A 126 12.22 -5.77 28.35
CA GLY A 126 13.47 -5.70 29.10
C GLY A 126 13.30 -5.02 30.47
N ILE A 127 12.58 -3.90 30.53
CA ILE A 127 12.27 -3.21 31.80
C ILE A 127 11.47 -4.12 32.73
N LEU A 128 10.46 -4.81 32.20
CA LEU A 128 9.62 -5.72 32.98
C LEU A 128 10.45 -6.85 33.60
N GLN A 129 11.33 -7.47 32.81
CA GLN A 129 12.21 -8.55 33.28
C GLN A 129 13.14 -8.09 34.41
N MET A 130 13.71 -6.87 34.31
CA MET A 130 14.54 -6.30 35.37
C MET A 130 13.73 -6.06 36.65
N ALA A 131 12.52 -5.52 36.52
CA ALA A 131 11.65 -5.26 37.66
C ALA A 131 11.21 -6.56 38.37
N GLU A 132 10.95 -7.63 37.60
CA GLU A 132 10.63 -8.95 38.13
C GLU A 132 11.81 -9.54 38.91
N GLU A 133 13.04 -9.41 38.41
CA GLU A 133 14.22 -9.90 39.11
C GLU A 133 14.48 -9.10 40.39
N GLN A 134 14.35 -7.77 40.34
CA GLN A 134 14.45 -6.93 41.54
C GLN A 134 13.42 -7.32 42.59
N LYS A 135 12.16 -7.56 42.19
CA LYS A 135 11.10 -8.05 43.08
C LYS A 135 11.46 -9.39 43.70
N ARG A 136 12.05 -10.31 42.93
CA ARG A 136 12.51 -11.62 43.41
C ARG A 136 13.59 -11.48 44.48
N VAL A 137 14.61 -10.65 44.22
CA VAL A 137 15.70 -10.37 45.16
C VAL A 137 15.17 -9.73 46.44
N MET A 138 14.30 -8.72 46.34
CA MET A 138 13.71 -8.08 47.52
C MET A 138 12.89 -9.06 48.35
N ARG A 139 12.09 -9.92 47.71
CA ARG A 139 11.31 -10.95 48.40
C ARG A 139 12.21 -11.93 49.15
N ALA A 140 13.27 -12.42 48.52
CA ALA A 140 14.24 -13.32 49.17
C ALA A 140 14.87 -12.66 50.40
N ARG A 141 15.22 -11.37 50.33
CA ARG A 141 15.76 -10.62 51.46
C ARG A 141 14.74 -10.47 52.59
N VAL A 142 13.48 -10.17 52.27
CA VAL A 142 12.40 -10.09 53.27
C VAL A 142 12.21 -11.44 53.97
N ASP A 143 12.20 -12.54 53.22
CA ASP A 143 12.05 -13.89 53.78
C ASP A 143 13.23 -14.28 54.69
N GLN A 144 14.46 -13.91 54.30
CA GLN A 144 15.64 -14.11 55.14
C GLN A 144 15.54 -13.35 56.47
N LEU A 145 15.25 -12.05 56.42
CA LEU A 145 15.11 -11.22 57.62
C LEU A 145 14.00 -11.74 58.56
N LYS A 146 12.90 -12.22 57.97
CA LYS A 146 11.81 -12.83 58.74
C LYS A 146 12.25 -14.11 59.46
N LYS A 147 13.10 -14.93 58.84
CA LYS A 147 13.66 -16.13 59.45
C LYS A 147 14.65 -15.78 60.58
N GLU A 148 15.57 -14.85 60.33
CA GLU A 148 16.52 -14.38 61.35
C GLU A 148 15.80 -13.83 62.59
N MET A 149 14.71 -13.08 62.40
CA MET A 149 13.89 -12.57 63.50
C MET A 149 13.21 -13.69 64.31
N GLN A 150 12.75 -14.75 63.65
CA GLN A 150 12.18 -15.93 64.33
C GLN A 150 13.27 -16.71 65.10
N ASP A 151 14.47 -16.85 64.53
CA ASP A 151 15.58 -17.54 65.17
C ASP A 151 16.08 -16.78 66.42
N VAL A 152 16.13 -15.44 66.38
CA VAL A 152 16.46 -14.57 67.53
C VAL A 152 15.39 -14.66 68.63
N SER A 153 14.11 -14.71 68.26
CA SER A 153 13.02 -14.91 69.22
C SER A 153 13.07 -16.31 69.87
N GLY A 154 13.47 -17.34 69.13
CA GLY A 154 13.67 -18.69 69.67
C GLY A 154 14.87 -18.77 70.63
N ALA A 155 15.94 -18.03 70.35
CA ALA A 155 17.10 -17.92 71.25
C ALA A 155 16.79 -17.13 72.53
N ALA A 156 15.91 -16.13 72.45
CA ALA A 156 15.41 -15.39 73.61
C ALA A 156 14.61 -16.29 74.58
N ASP A 157 13.78 -17.19 74.06
CA ASP A 157 13.00 -18.16 74.86
C ASP A 157 13.91 -19.20 75.57
N VAL A 158 15.02 -19.58 74.94
CA VAL A 158 16.04 -20.45 75.58
C VAL A 158 16.82 -19.70 76.67
N SER A 159 17.11 -18.41 76.47
CA SER A 159 17.82 -17.60 77.47
C SER A 159 16.94 -17.26 78.68
N GLU A 160 15.63 -17.10 78.49
CA GLU A 160 14.66 -16.95 79.59
C GLU A 160 14.55 -18.23 80.45
N LYS A 161 14.61 -19.43 79.81
CA LYS A 161 14.69 -20.71 80.52
C LYS A 161 15.99 -20.92 81.29
N ILE A 162 17.13 -20.46 80.77
CA ILE A 162 18.42 -20.56 81.46
C ILE A 162 18.44 -19.63 82.69
N LEU A 163 17.91 -18.42 82.59
CA LEU A 163 17.75 -17.50 83.72
C LEU A 163 16.85 -18.05 84.83
N ASN A 164 15.73 -18.70 84.46
CA ASN A 164 14.87 -19.37 85.44
C ASN A 164 15.48 -20.66 86.03
N GLY A 165 16.32 -21.37 85.28
CA GLY A 165 17.07 -22.54 85.79
C GLY A 165 18.15 -22.15 86.80
N SER A 166 18.82 -21.01 86.62
CA SER A 166 19.81 -20.50 87.57
C SER A 166 19.20 -19.98 88.88
N SER A 167 17.95 -19.51 88.86
CA SER A 167 17.25 -19.05 90.09
C SER A 167 16.88 -20.21 91.03
N ILE A 168 16.70 -21.43 90.53
CA ILE A 168 16.34 -22.59 91.36
C ILE A 168 17.53 -23.07 92.21
N CYS A 169 18.77 -22.88 91.74
CA CYS A 169 19.96 -23.30 92.49
C CYS A 169 20.29 -22.37 93.68
N LEU A 170 19.92 -21.09 93.60
CA LEU A 170 20.15 -20.13 94.68
C LEU A 170 19.10 -20.21 95.81
N GLN A 171 17.92 -20.77 95.56
CA GLN A 171 16.90 -20.96 96.61
C GLN A 171 17.24 -22.12 97.56
N CYS A 172 18.06 -23.09 97.16
CA CYS A 172 18.50 -24.18 98.05
C CYS A 172 19.59 -23.77 99.05
N PHE A 173 20.19 -22.58 98.95
CA PHE A 173 21.27 -22.15 99.84
C PHE A 173 20.87 -21.08 100.86
N VAL A 174 19.62 -20.59 100.83
CA VAL A 174 19.15 -19.50 101.72
C VAL A 174 18.11 -19.99 102.75
N ASP A 175 17.58 -21.21 102.61
CA ASP A 175 16.54 -21.75 103.50
C ASP A 175 17.03 -22.80 104.52
N GLU A 176 18.34 -22.85 104.84
CA GLU A 176 18.90 -23.78 105.86
C GLU A 176 19.66 -23.09 107.01
N ASP A 177 19.38 -21.81 107.32
CA ASP A 177 19.99 -21.12 108.47
C ASP A 177 19.02 -20.28 109.32
N LYS A 178 17.71 -20.59 109.25
CA LYS A 178 16.69 -20.05 110.16
C LYS A 178 15.60 -21.06 110.49
N LEU A 179 15.94 -22.14 111.21
CA LEU A 179 15.04 -22.71 112.21
C LEU A 179 15.82 -23.52 113.27
N GLN A 180 15.78 -23.00 114.50
CA GLN A 180 16.20 -23.56 115.80
C GLN A 180 17.69 -23.57 116.17
#